data_AF-A0A356RE33-F1
#
_entry.id   AF-A0A356RE33-F1
#
_cell.length_a   1.000
_cell.length_b   1.000
_cell.length_c   1.000
_cell.angle_alpha   90.00
_cell.angle_beta   90.00
_cell.angle_gamma   90.00
#
_symmetry.space_group_name_H-M   'P 1'
#
loop_
_entity.id
_entity.type
_entity.pdbx_description
1 polymer ?
#
loop_
_entity_poly.entity_id
_entity_poly.type
_entity_poly.pdbx_seq_one_letter_code
_entity_poly.pdbx_strand_id
1 'polypeptide(L)'
;VLGDSGDSSNNQRNVRDTMLTETAQNPPAPNLILHMGDIAYESGTDAQFTNNHFKIYEDILRQTPLWPTLGNHEVPNSSSSLGIGPYYEAHVLPSSGQAGGVASGTEAYYAFDYANVHFIVLDSMDSSRALGSPMVTWLQNDLASTGQEWVIAFWHHPPYSKGHDSDNAVDSGGRLIDMRETILPILEAGGVDLVLGGHSHAYERSYLLDGAYGYGTAPNFATPSFNTLQADGHILDAGNGNPSGTGAYQKSAGGVSHDGTVYVVAGHGGKTLETNTGSHPVMTVVDIAYGSVLLDITGSTLTFRNLRAGGAITDTVSIVKNSSGAIAAHDFNMDGKSDIVWRNTSTGASAIWLMNGVNIASTGFPGGVSLSWKIAGGGDLNGDGKSDLVWRNTSSGAVSVWFMNGTTITSTGFPSGAPLVWQIAGVGDLNGDRKADLVWRNTSSGAVAVWIMNGTTITSTGFPGSVSLDWVIKQVGDLNGDGKADLVWRKNSTGAVAVWLMDGATITSTGFPSGGSLAWQIAGVGDLNGNGTDDIVWRHATSGAVAVWFMNGATIASTGFPGSVSLNWVIRQVGDLNGDGKADLVWHNTVSGTVAIWLMNGAAITSTGYPATTSLDWQIQ
;
A
#
# COMPACT_ATOMS: atom_id res chain seq x y z
N VAL A 1 19.86 -12.81 0.76
CA VAL A 1 19.97 -12.44 2.19
C VAL A 1 20.43 -13.65 2.97
N LEU A 2 21.46 -13.47 3.82
CA LEU A 2 22.04 -14.48 4.69
C LEU A 2 22.06 -13.93 6.13
N GLY A 3 22.16 -14.81 7.12
CA GLY A 3 22.29 -14.46 8.53
C GLY A 3 22.78 -15.67 9.30
N ASP A 4 23.52 -15.45 10.39
CA ASP A 4 23.93 -16.51 11.32
C ASP A 4 24.62 -17.68 10.59
N SER A 5 25.45 -17.30 9.62
CA SER A 5 26.10 -18.24 8.71
C SER A 5 27.58 -18.45 9.07
N GLY A 6 28.13 -17.80 10.10
CA GLY A 6 29.56 -17.76 10.36
C GLY A 6 30.25 -18.97 11.00
N ASP A 7 29.73 -20.20 10.90
CA ASP A 7 30.20 -21.35 11.68
C ASP A 7 31.04 -22.38 10.91
N SER A 8 31.24 -22.20 9.60
CA SER A 8 31.95 -23.12 8.69
C SER A 8 31.34 -24.53 8.59
N SER A 9 30.09 -24.71 8.99
CA SER A 9 29.44 -26.01 8.98
C SER A 9 29.15 -26.51 7.55
N ASN A 10 28.82 -27.80 7.43
CA ASN A 10 28.26 -28.32 6.18
C ASN A 10 26.88 -27.73 5.88
N ASN A 11 26.12 -27.33 6.91
CA ASN A 11 24.82 -26.70 6.72
C ASN A 11 24.97 -25.36 6.02
N GLN A 12 25.92 -24.53 6.46
CA GLN A 12 26.27 -23.27 5.81
C GLN A 12 26.65 -23.46 4.33
N ARG A 13 27.53 -24.45 4.04
CA ARG A 13 27.93 -24.76 2.66
C ARG A 13 26.75 -25.20 1.80
N ASN A 14 25.86 -26.02 2.34
CA ASN A 14 24.65 -26.46 1.63
C ASN A 14 23.71 -25.28 1.33
N VAL A 15 23.52 -24.36 2.29
CA VAL A 15 22.76 -23.11 2.08
C VAL A 15 23.36 -22.31 0.94
N ARG A 16 24.68 -22.07 0.98
CA ARG A 16 25.41 -21.36 -0.08
C ARG A 16 25.20 -22.04 -1.43
N ASP A 17 25.44 -23.34 -1.52
CA ASP A 17 25.42 -24.07 -2.79
C ASP A 17 24.02 -24.06 -3.41
N THR A 18 22.98 -24.20 -2.59
CA THR A 18 21.58 -24.13 -3.06
C THR A 18 21.20 -22.73 -3.49
N MET A 19 21.60 -21.68 -2.76
CA MET A 19 21.40 -20.28 -3.16
C MET A 19 22.09 -19.98 -4.51
N LEU A 20 23.35 -20.41 -4.69
CA LEU A 20 24.10 -20.24 -5.94
C LEU A 20 23.46 -21.02 -7.10
N THR A 21 22.96 -22.22 -6.84
CA THR A 21 22.27 -23.03 -7.85
C THR A 21 20.98 -22.36 -8.31
N GLU A 22 20.15 -21.90 -7.38
CA GLU A 22 18.87 -21.26 -7.68
C GLU A 22 19.05 -19.95 -8.46
N THR A 23 20.01 -19.12 -8.05
CA THR A 23 20.29 -17.82 -8.69
C THR A 23 21.01 -17.95 -10.05
N ALA A 24 21.71 -19.07 -10.30
CA ALA A 24 22.27 -19.36 -11.61
C ALA A 24 21.22 -19.88 -12.61
N GLN A 25 20.20 -20.60 -12.14
CA GLN A 25 19.12 -21.12 -12.99
C GLN A 25 18.09 -20.06 -13.38
N ASN A 26 17.93 -19.03 -12.54
CA ASN A 26 17.01 -17.91 -12.73
C ASN A 26 17.79 -16.59 -12.84
N PRO A 27 18.47 -16.31 -13.97
CA PRO A 27 19.34 -15.15 -14.12
C PRO A 27 18.57 -13.82 -14.02
N PRO A 28 19.24 -12.74 -13.56
CA PRO A 28 20.68 -12.59 -13.39
C PRO A 28 21.24 -13.10 -12.04
N ALA A 29 22.57 -13.26 -11.97
CA ALA A 29 23.27 -13.51 -10.70
C ALA A 29 22.95 -12.42 -9.66
N PRO A 30 23.09 -12.71 -8.34
CA PRO A 30 22.72 -11.75 -7.30
C PRO A 30 23.44 -10.42 -7.45
N ASN A 31 22.67 -9.33 -7.46
CA ASN A 31 23.21 -7.97 -7.51
C ASN A 31 23.88 -7.55 -6.20
N LEU A 32 23.34 -8.01 -5.07
CA LEU A 32 23.77 -7.69 -3.71
C LEU A 32 23.72 -8.94 -2.83
N ILE A 33 24.60 -9.02 -1.83
CA ILE A 33 24.43 -9.91 -0.68
C ILE A 33 24.17 -9.04 0.55
N LEU A 34 23.04 -9.24 1.21
CA LEU A 34 22.76 -8.65 2.52
C LEU A 34 23.03 -9.70 3.60
N HIS A 35 23.79 -9.36 4.64
CA HIS A 35 24.09 -10.28 5.75
C HIS A 35 23.66 -9.72 7.10
N MET A 36 22.78 -10.44 7.80
CA MET A 36 22.10 -10.01 9.03
C MET A 36 22.97 -10.15 10.29
N GLY A 37 24.30 -10.08 10.18
CA GLY A 37 25.23 -10.29 11.31
C GLY A 37 25.55 -11.75 11.59
N ASP A 38 26.42 -11.97 12.57
CA ASP A 38 26.95 -13.29 12.94
C ASP A 38 27.63 -14.01 11.77
N ILE A 39 28.58 -13.28 11.18
CA ILE A 39 29.41 -13.65 10.05
C ILE A 39 30.60 -14.51 10.49
N ALA A 40 31.04 -14.37 11.74
CA ALA A 40 32.27 -14.98 12.25
C ALA A 40 32.08 -15.58 13.66
N TYR A 41 31.39 -16.72 13.75
CA TYR A 41 31.22 -17.43 15.00
C TYR A 41 32.54 -17.98 15.56
N GLU A 42 32.72 -18.05 16.87
CA GLU A 42 31.78 -17.60 17.93
C GLU A 42 32.12 -16.20 18.48
N SER A 43 33.19 -15.58 17.99
CA SER A 43 33.82 -14.45 18.68
C SER A 43 34.37 -13.37 17.76
N GLY A 44 34.15 -13.45 16.45
CA GLY A 44 34.51 -12.36 15.54
C GLY A 44 36.00 -12.17 15.35
N THR A 45 36.81 -13.24 15.44
CA THR A 45 38.25 -13.13 15.18
C THR A 45 38.54 -13.04 13.67
N ASP A 46 39.68 -12.46 13.30
CA ASP A 46 40.15 -12.42 11.91
C ASP A 46 40.22 -13.82 11.26
N ALA A 47 40.68 -14.82 12.03
CA ALA A 47 40.69 -16.21 11.58
C ALA A 47 39.29 -16.77 11.32
N GLN A 48 38.28 -16.36 12.09
CA GLN A 48 36.89 -16.77 11.88
C GLN A 48 36.30 -16.10 10.65
N PHE A 49 36.53 -14.80 10.42
CA PHE A 49 36.16 -14.14 9.16
C PHE A 49 36.78 -14.83 7.95
N THR A 50 38.09 -15.10 8.01
CA THR A 50 38.82 -15.78 6.94
C THR A 50 38.25 -17.17 6.64
N ASN A 51 38.10 -18.01 7.66
CA ASN A 51 37.77 -19.42 7.46
C ASN A 51 36.27 -19.69 7.29
N ASN A 52 35.44 -18.93 8.00
CA ASN A 52 34.01 -19.21 8.10
C ASN A 52 33.19 -18.34 7.14
N HIS A 53 33.75 -17.24 6.62
CA HIS A 53 33.06 -16.39 5.66
C HIS A 53 33.80 -16.30 4.33
N PHE A 54 35.00 -15.71 4.29
CA PHE A 54 35.68 -15.41 3.02
C PHE A 54 36.02 -16.66 2.22
N LYS A 55 36.52 -17.73 2.85
CA LYS A 55 36.75 -19.02 2.16
C LYS A 55 35.46 -19.73 1.75
N ILE A 56 34.37 -19.53 2.46
CA ILE A 56 33.09 -20.19 2.15
C ILE A 56 32.46 -19.51 0.94
N TYR A 57 32.47 -18.18 0.87
CA TYR A 57 31.79 -17.41 -0.18
C TYR A 57 32.75 -16.81 -1.21
N GLU A 58 33.99 -17.32 -1.30
CA GLU A 58 35.08 -16.75 -2.12
C GLU A 58 34.66 -16.40 -3.55
N ASP A 59 33.98 -17.33 -4.24
CA ASP A 59 33.63 -17.16 -5.64
C ASP A 59 32.59 -16.05 -5.87
N ILE A 60 31.57 -15.96 -5.00
CA ILE A 60 30.51 -14.96 -5.14
C ILE A 60 30.95 -13.58 -4.61
N LEU A 61 31.74 -13.52 -3.54
CA LEU A 61 32.21 -12.25 -2.96
C LEU A 61 33.17 -11.50 -3.90
N ARG A 62 33.79 -12.19 -4.87
CA ARG A 62 34.58 -11.54 -5.93
C ARG A 62 33.73 -10.85 -7.00
N GLN A 63 32.43 -11.13 -7.05
CA GLN A 63 31.53 -10.72 -8.13
C GLN A 63 30.37 -9.87 -7.64
N THR A 64 29.97 -10.05 -6.38
CA THR A 64 28.78 -9.41 -5.79
C THR A 64 29.17 -8.67 -4.51
N PRO A 65 28.81 -7.39 -4.36
CA PRO A 65 29.06 -6.64 -3.14
C PRO A 65 28.26 -7.19 -1.96
N LEU A 66 28.92 -7.26 -0.80
CA LEU A 66 28.35 -7.65 0.48
C LEU A 66 28.07 -6.42 1.33
N TRP A 67 26.86 -6.36 1.89
CA TRP A 67 26.40 -5.35 2.83
C TRP A 67 26.02 -6.02 4.16
N PRO A 68 26.91 -5.97 5.18
CA PRO A 68 26.70 -6.63 6.46
C PRO A 68 26.21 -5.67 7.55
N THR A 69 25.50 -6.20 8.54
CA THR A 69 25.38 -5.58 9.87
C THR A 69 26.26 -6.33 10.87
N LEU A 70 26.61 -5.67 11.98
CA LEU A 70 27.31 -6.28 13.11
C LEU A 70 26.34 -7.18 13.92
N GLY A 71 26.74 -8.41 14.23
CA GLY A 71 26.06 -9.32 15.14
C GLY A 71 26.74 -9.44 16.50
N ASN A 72 26.09 -10.07 17.47
CA ASN A 72 26.65 -10.17 18.83
C ASN A 72 27.87 -11.10 18.91
N HIS A 73 28.06 -12.00 17.94
CA HIS A 73 29.26 -12.83 17.89
C HIS A 73 30.49 -12.12 17.31
N GLU A 74 30.34 -10.92 16.73
CA GLU A 74 31.48 -10.12 16.27
C GLU A 74 32.11 -9.22 17.36
N VAL A 75 31.29 -8.80 18.34
CA VAL A 75 31.67 -7.83 19.39
C VAL A 75 32.76 -8.30 20.35
N PRO A 76 32.99 -9.59 20.64
CA PRO A 76 34.10 -9.99 21.51
C PRO A 76 35.48 -9.50 21.04
N ASN A 77 35.63 -9.21 19.74
CA ASN A 77 36.88 -8.68 19.18
C ASN A 77 36.70 -7.38 18.36
N SER A 78 35.51 -6.81 18.28
CA SER A 78 35.22 -5.58 17.52
C SER A 78 34.47 -4.56 18.37
N SER A 79 34.58 -3.27 18.05
CA SER A 79 33.85 -2.22 18.77
C SER A 79 33.32 -1.14 17.83
N SER A 80 31.99 -0.95 17.84
CA SER A 80 31.34 0.12 17.05
C SER A 80 31.76 1.51 17.48
N SER A 81 31.95 1.71 18.79
CA SER A 81 32.30 3.03 19.34
C SER A 81 33.69 3.52 18.91
N LEU A 82 34.60 2.60 18.61
CA LEU A 82 35.95 2.89 18.18
C LEU A 82 36.15 2.67 16.68
N GLY A 83 35.25 1.93 16.01
CA GLY A 83 35.39 1.55 14.60
C GLY A 83 36.62 0.66 14.37
N ILE A 84 36.91 -0.27 15.30
CA ILE A 84 38.09 -1.14 15.24
C ILE A 84 37.75 -2.60 15.49
N GLY A 85 38.67 -3.48 15.09
CA GLY A 85 38.60 -4.92 15.29
C GLY A 85 38.21 -5.65 13.99
N PRO A 86 38.21 -6.99 14.00
CA PRO A 86 38.15 -7.77 12.77
C PRO A 86 36.92 -7.50 11.89
N TYR A 87 35.77 -7.13 12.46
CA TYR A 87 34.60 -6.74 11.65
C TYR A 87 34.87 -5.47 10.83
N TYR A 88 35.49 -4.44 11.43
CA TYR A 88 35.80 -3.17 10.78
C TYR A 88 37.07 -3.25 9.91
N GLU A 89 37.90 -4.27 10.10
CA GLU A 89 39.04 -4.56 9.22
C GLU A 89 38.62 -5.41 8.00
N ALA A 90 37.61 -6.26 8.15
CA ALA A 90 37.08 -7.13 7.10
C ALA A 90 36.21 -6.39 6.07
N HIS A 91 35.66 -5.24 6.42
CA HIS A 91 34.72 -4.49 5.59
C HIS A 91 35.13 -3.02 5.47
N VAL A 92 34.72 -2.38 4.37
CA VAL A 92 34.80 -0.93 4.19
C VAL A 92 33.40 -0.45 3.89
N LEU A 93 32.79 0.27 4.84
CA LEU A 93 31.37 0.61 4.81
C LEU A 93 31.18 2.14 4.68
N PRO A 94 30.05 2.61 4.13
CA PRO A 94 29.79 4.03 3.99
C PRO A 94 29.73 4.72 5.35
N SER A 95 30.43 5.84 5.49
CA SER A 95 30.40 6.67 6.71
C SER A 95 30.17 8.15 6.39
N SER A 96 30.35 8.54 5.14
CA SER A 96 30.21 9.90 4.62
C SER A 96 28.99 10.04 3.69
N GLY A 97 28.06 9.09 3.70
CA GLY A 97 26.89 9.06 2.78
C GLY A 97 27.27 8.79 1.33
N GLN A 98 28.50 8.31 1.08
CA GLN A 98 29.05 8.21 -0.28
C GLN A 98 28.38 7.16 -1.17
N ALA A 99 27.52 6.31 -0.60
CA ALA A 99 26.79 5.27 -1.31
C ALA A 99 25.28 5.55 -1.41
N GLY A 100 24.79 6.70 -0.94
CA GLY A 100 23.38 6.98 -0.72
C GLY A 100 23.10 7.31 0.75
N GLY A 101 22.03 8.06 1.00
CA GLY A 101 21.68 8.55 2.35
C GLY A 101 22.58 9.66 2.89
N VAL A 102 22.38 10.02 4.16
CA VAL A 102 23.14 11.08 4.85
C VAL A 102 24.34 10.52 5.60
N ALA A 103 25.39 11.33 5.77
CA ALA A 103 26.60 10.90 6.48
C ALA A 103 26.32 10.55 7.96
N SER A 104 26.59 9.30 8.34
CA SER A 104 26.51 8.82 9.73
C SER A 104 27.77 9.15 10.55
N GLY A 105 28.91 9.35 9.88
CA GLY A 105 30.23 9.55 10.50
C GLY A 105 30.88 8.27 11.02
N THR A 106 30.29 7.10 10.76
CA THR A 106 30.76 5.80 11.26
C THR A 106 30.40 4.67 10.30
N GLU A 107 31.11 3.55 10.38
CA GLU A 107 30.81 2.31 9.65
C GLU A 107 29.84 1.39 10.40
N ALA A 108 29.46 1.74 11.65
CA ALA A 108 28.58 0.91 12.48
C ALA A 108 27.12 0.91 12.00
N TYR A 109 26.64 2.05 11.53
CA TYR A 109 25.30 2.22 10.95
C TYR A 109 25.41 3.20 9.79
N TYR A 110 24.75 2.88 8.70
CA TYR A 110 24.94 3.57 7.42
C TYR A 110 23.78 3.26 6.47
N ALA A 111 23.73 3.98 5.35
CA ALA A 111 22.76 3.75 4.29
C ALA A 111 23.45 3.65 2.94
N PHE A 112 22.74 3.09 1.96
CA PHE A 112 23.15 3.07 0.57
C PHE A 112 21.95 2.96 -0.36
N ASP A 113 22.09 3.49 -1.56
CA ASP A 113 21.12 3.38 -2.64
C ASP A 113 21.59 2.36 -3.67
N TYR A 114 20.67 1.49 -4.08
CA TYR A 114 20.91 0.59 -5.21
C TYR A 114 19.65 0.52 -6.07
N ALA A 115 19.77 0.92 -7.34
CA ALA A 115 18.64 1.12 -8.23
C ALA A 115 17.57 2.05 -7.60
N ASN A 116 16.31 1.63 -7.53
CA ASN A 116 15.19 2.36 -6.94
C ASN A 116 14.97 2.05 -5.44
N VAL A 117 16.00 1.52 -4.75
CA VAL A 117 15.91 1.09 -3.36
C VAL A 117 16.89 1.86 -2.49
N HIS A 118 16.39 2.38 -1.36
CA HIS A 118 17.17 2.89 -0.26
C HIS A 118 17.31 1.82 0.83
N PHE A 119 18.54 1.48 1.18
CA PHE A 119 18.85 0.52 2.23
C PHE A 119 19.40 1.22 3.47
N ILE A 120 18.86 0.87 4.63
CA ILE A 120 19.26 1.38 5.95
C ILE A 120 19.85 0.24 6.77
N VAL A 121 21.07 0.41 7.28
CA VAL A 121 21.77 -0.59 8.09
C VAL A 121 21.98 -0.05 9.50
N LEU A 122 21.44 -0.73 10.51
CA LEU A 122 21.49 -0.27 11.91
C LEU A 122 22.33 -1.19 12.78
N ASP A 123 23.07 -0.60 13.72
CA ASP A 123 23.77 -1.33 14.77
C ASP A 123 22.83 -1.56 15.96
N SER A 124 22.23 -2.75 15.98
CA SER A 124 21.38 -3.20 17.09
C SER A 124 22.14 -3.66 18.33
N MET A 125 23.48 -3.73 18.29
CA MET A 125 24.30 -4.36 19.31
C MET A 125 24.95 -3.35 20.27
N ASP A 126 25.89 -2.55 19.76
CA ASP A 126 26.75 -1.64 20.55
C ASP A 126 26.21 -0.21 20.59
N SER A 127 25.67 0.26 19.46
CA SER A 127 25.13 1.62 19.34
C SER A 127 23.87 1.82 20.19
N SER A 128 23.73 3.02 20.75
CA SER A 128 22.56 3.35 21.57
C SER A 128 21.31 3.45 20.71
N ARG A 129 20.26 2.71 21.10
CA ARG A 129 18.94 2.71 20.46
C ARG A 129 17.96 3.70 21.11
N ALA A 130 18.42 4.49 22.09
CA ALA A 130 17.56 5.44 22.79
C ALA A 130 17.19 6.64 21.91
N LEU A 131 15.99 7.20 22.11
CA LEU A 131 15.58 8.44 21.45
C LEU A 131 16.61 9.56 21.68
N GLY A 132 16.96 10.26 20.60
CA GLY A 132 17.97 11.32 20.61
C GLY A 132 19.42 10.83 20.62
N SER A 133 19.67 9.52 20.55
CA SER A 133 21.03 9.01 20.34
C SER A 133 21.55 9.39 18.94
N PRO A 134 22.88 9.33 18.70
CA PRO A 134 23.44 9.61 17.38
C PRO A 134 22.85 8.75 16.26
N MET A 135 22.69 7.43 16.47
CA MET A 135 22.12 6.52 15.48
C MET A 135 20.65 6.83 15.20
N VAL A 136 19.85 7.07 16.24
CA VAL A 136 18.42 7.34 16.10
C VAL A 136 18.17 8.69 15.42
N THR A 137 18.94 9.71 15.79
CA THR A 137 18.87 11.03 15.15
C THR A 137 19.32 10.96 13.68
N TRP A 138 20.37 10.18 13.39
CA TRP A 138 20.81 9.95 12.03
C TRP A 138 19.73 9.24 11.19
N LEU A 139 19.11 8.18 11.72
CA LEU A 139 18.03 7.45 11.04
C LEU A 139 16.88 8.36 10.64
N GLN A 140 16.43 9.24 11.54
CA GLN A 140 15.37 10.20 11.25
C GLN A 140 15.75 11.16 10.11
N ASN A 141 16.99 11.63 10.09
CA ASN A 141 17.49 12.51 9.04
C ASN A 141 17.64 11.79 7.70
N ASP A 142 18.08 10.53 7.74
CA ASP A 142 18.29 9.70 6.56
C ASP A 142 16.96 9.39 5.87
N LEU A 143 15.96 8.93 6.62
CA LEU A 143 14.59 8.71 6.13
C LEU A 143 13.98 9.99 5.56
N ALA A 144 14.18 11.14 6.21
CA ALA A 144 13.68 12.42 5.70
C ALA A 144 14.38 12.88 4.41
N SER A 145 15.52 12.28 4.05
CA SER A 145 16.31 12.67 2.87
C SER A 145 16.05 11.81 1.64
N THR A 146 15.50 10.60 1.82
CA THR A 146 15.31 9.67 0.71
C THR A 146 14.00 9.93 -0.03
N GLY A 147 14.05 9.81 -1.36
CA GLY A 147 12.87 9.80 -2.24
C GLY A 147 12.78 8.52 -3.07
N GLN A 148 13.50 7.47 -2.64
CA GLN A 148 13.52 6.19 -3.35
C GLN A 148 12.17 5.48 -3.25
N GLU A 149 11.85 4.70 -4.28
CA GLU A 149 10.58 3.98 -4.34
C GLU A 149 10.46 2.95 -3.23
N TRP A 150 11.54 2.20 -2.96
CA TRP A 150 11.59 1.18 -1.93
C TRP A 150 12.53 1.59 -0.81
N VAL A 151 12.11 1.37 0.45
CA VAL A 151 12.96 1.56 1.62
C VAL A 151 13.02 0.27 2.42
N ILE A 152 14.22 -0.27 2.58
CA ILE A 152 14.47 -1.55 3.27
C ILE A 152 15.48 -1.30 4.39
N ALA A 153 15.12 -1.69 5.61
CA ALA A 153 16.04 -1.59 6.76
C ALA A 153 16.49 -2.97 7.23
N PHE A 154 17.72 -3.10 7.70
CA PHE A 154 18.19 -4.35 8.28
C PHE A 154 19.23 -4.18 9.39
N TRP A 155 19.24 -5.14 10.32
CA TRP A 155 20.14 -5.22 11.47
C TRP A 155 20.16 -6.65 12.04
N HIS A 156 20.83 -6.88 13.17
CA HIS A 156 20.97 -8.22 13.74
C HIS A 156 19.80 -8.65 14.64
N HIS A 157 19.53 -7.96 15.75
CA HIS A 157 18.51 -8.37 16.75
C HIS A 157 17.07 -8.00 16.32
N PRO A 158 16.20 -8.97 15.93
CA PRO A 158 14.90 -8.67 15.34
C PRO A 158 13.88 -8.16 16.37
N PRO A 159 12.98 -7.24 16.00
CA PRO A 159 12.00 -6.66 16.94
C PRO A 159 10.89 -7.66 17.34
N TYR A 160 10.61 -8.64 16.47
CA TYR A 160 9.66 -9.72 16.67
C TYR A 160 10.35 -11.06 16.40
N SER A 161 10.32 -11.95 17.38
CA SER A 161 10.76 -13.34 17.24
C SER A 161 10.23 -14.16 18.43
N LYS A 162 10.08 -15.46 18.24
CA LYS A 162 9.92 -16.43 19.35
C LYS A 162 10.99 -17.53 19.34
N GLY A 163 11.89 -17.51 18.37
CA GLY A 163 13.17 -18.18 18.46
C GLY A 163 13.93 -17.76 19.71
N HIS A 164 14.32 -16.49 19.74
CA HIS A 164 14.55 -15.71 20.95
C HIS A 164 13.25 -15.09 21.47
N ASP A 165 13.12 -14.89 22.78
CA ASP A 165 11.91 -14.32 23.39
C ASP A 165 11.93 -12.79 23.31
N SER A 166 11.50 -12.25 22.16
CA SER A 166 11.43 -10.81 21.91
C SER A 166 10.50 -10.03 22.86
N ASP A 167 9.72 -10.70 23.71
CA ASP A 167 8.89 -10.08 24.76
C ASP A 167 9.61 -9.96 26.10
N ASN A 168 10.79 -10.58 26.26
CA ASN A 168 11.51 -10.65 27.51
C ASN A 168 12.69 -9.68 27.53
N ALA A 169 12.62 -8.65 28.39
CA ALA A 169 13.67 -7.65 28.53
C ALA A 169 15.04 -8.20 28.99
N VAL A 170 15.09 -9.43 29.51
CA VAL A 170 16.34 -10.12 29.86
C VAL A 170 16.99 -10.75 28.63
N ASP A 171 16.19 -11.22 27.67
CA ASP A 171 16.72 -11.81 26.45
C ASP A 171 17.50 -10.76 25.67
N SER A 172 18.72 -11.14 25.28
CA SER A 172 19.62 -10.31 24.49
C SER A 172 19.86 -8.92 25.09
N GLY A 173 19.75 -8.79 26.42
CA GLY A 173 19.92 -7.53 27.14
C GLY A 173 18.90 -6.44 26.77
N GLY A 174 17.69 -6.82 26.33
CA GLY A 174 16.61 -5.88 25.99
C GLY A 174 16.69 -5.29 24.58
N ARG A 175 17.69 -5.67 23.77
CA ARG A 175 17.93 -5.09 22.44
C ARG A 175 16.76 -5.26 21.48
N LEU A 176 16.12 -6.43 21.47
CA LEU A 176 14.97 -6.71 20.60
C LEU A 176 13.79 -5.77 20.95
N ILE A 177 13.56 -5.55 22.25
CA ILE A 177 12.54 -4.61 22.75
C ILE A 177 12.91 -3.18 22.38
N ASP A 178 14.16 -2.74 22.58
CA ASP A 178 14.59 -1.40 22.20
C ASP A 178 14.35 -1.13 20.71
N MET A 179 14.67 -2.11 19.85
CA MET A 179 14.40 -2.01 18.40
C MET A 179 12.90 -1.90 18.12
N ARG A 180 12.06 -2.72 18.79
CA ARG A 180 10.61 -2.67 18.64
C ARG A 180 10.02 -1.32 19.09
N GLU A 181 10.36 -0.89 20.29
CA GLU A 181 9.70 0.22 20.98
C GLU A 181 10.24 1.60 20.57
N THR A 182 11.48 1.67 20.07
CA THR A 182 12.09 2.96 19.70
C THR A 182 12.31 3.12 18.20
N ILE A 183 12.71 2.05 17.51
CA ILE A 183 13.12 2.15 16.10
C ILE A 183 11.94 1.95 15.16
N LEU A 184 11.05 0.99 15.42
CA LEU A 184 9.91 0.75 14.53
C LEU A 184 8.97 1.94 14.35
N PRO A 185 8.62 2.73 15.39
CA PRO A 185 7.82 3.93 15.20
C PRO A 185 8.45 4.91 14.19
N ILE A 186 9.78 4.97 14.13
CA ILE A 186 10.52 5.85 13.22
C ILE A 186 10.52 5.27 11.80
N LEU A 187 10.73 3.96 11.65
CA LEU A 187 10.73 3.28 10.36
C LEU A 187 9.35 3.29 9.71
N GLU A 188 8.30 2.97 10.47
CA GLU A 188 6.91 2.96 9.99
C GLU A 188 6.45 4.37 9.61
N ALA A 189 6.79 5.39 10.40
CA ALA A 189 6.56 6.79 10.04
C ALA A 189 7.35 7.22 8.79
N GLY A 190 8.53 6.64 8.57
CA GLY A 190 9.36 6.86 7.39
C GLY A 190 8.95 6.06 6.14
N GLY A 191 7.84 5.32 6.20
CA GLY A 191 7.31 4.57 5.06
C GLY A 191 8.11 3.33 4.65
N VAL A 192 8.90 2.76 5.57
CA VAL A 192 9.71 1.55 5.34
C VAL A 192 8.84 0.36 4.91
N ASP A 193 9.34 -0.44 3.98
CA ASP A 193 8.60 -1.54 3.35
C ASP A 193 8.89 -2.89 3.97
N LEU A 194 10.17 -3.13 4.21
CA LEU A 194 10.70 -4.42 4.64
C LEU A 194 11.79 -4.20 5.67
N VAL A 195 11.68 -4.94 6.77
CA VAL A 195 12.70 -5.02 7.81
C VAL A 195 13.25 -6.44 7.88
N LEU A 196 14.58 -6.56 7.84
CA LEU A 196 15.28 -7.85 7.92
C LEU A 196 16.13 -7.93 9.20
N GLY A 197 16.05 -9.06 9.89
CA GLY A 197 16.81 -9.40 11.10
C GLY A 197 17.50 -10.75 11.00
N GLY A 198 18.43 -11.03 11.92
CA GLY A 198 19.09 -12.33 12.12
C GLY A 198 18.84 -12.83 13.56
N HIS A 199 19.91 -13.29 14.23
CA HIS A 199 19.99 -13.59 15.67
C HIS A 199 19.21 -14.84 16.10
N SER A 200 17.93 -14.94 15.74
CA SER A 200 17.15 -16.17 15.94
C SER A 200 17.41 -17.14 14.80
N HIS A 201 17.82 -18.35 15.15
CA HIS A 201 18.28 -19.34 14.16
C HIS A 201 17.12 -20.07 13.44
N ALA A 202 16.28 -19.29 12.76
CA ALA A 202 15.13 -19.72 11.99
C ALA A 202 14.84 -18.74 10.84
N TYR A 203 13.92 -19.14 9.95
CA TYR A 203 13.17 -18.19 9.13
C TYR A 203 11.88 -17.85 9.86
N GLU A 204 11.60 -16.57 10.06
CA GLU A 204 10.31 -16.13 10.58
C GLU A 204 9.81 -14.93 9.75
N ARG A 205 8.50 -14.79 9.61
CA ARG A 205 7.90 -13.67 8.87
C ARG A 205 6.61 -13.18 9.52
N SER A 206 6.42 -11.87 9.56
CA SER A 206 5.19 -11.23 10.02
C SER A 206 4.10 -11.10 8.94
N TYR A 207 2.90 -10.73 9.37
CA TYR A 207 1.90 -10.06 8.52
C TYR A 207 2.39 -8.66 8.07
N LEU A 208 1.58 -7.93 7.29
CA LEU A 208 1.80 -6.50 7.08
C LEU A 208 1.33 -5.74 8.33
N LEU A 209 2.25 -5.05 9.01
CA LEU A 209 2.01 -4.44 10.33
C LEU A 209 2.17 -2.92 10.31
N ASP A 210 1.43 -2.25 11.19
CA ASP A 210 1.67 -0.86 11.58
C ASP A 210 1.35 -0.69 13.08
N GLY A 211 2.21 -0.03 13.83
CA GLY A 211 1.95 0.29 15.24
C GLY A 211 1.98 -0.89 16.20
N ALA A 212 2.53 -2.05 15.84
CA ALA A 212 2.55 -3.26 16.67
C ALA A 212 3.62 -3.22 17.81
N TYR A 213 3.74 -2.08 18.48
CA TYR A 213 4.64 -1.78 19.61
C TYR A 213 3.86 -1.10 20.74
N GLY A 214 4.51 -0.81 21.86
CA GLY A 214 3.88 -0.33 23.08
C GLY A 214 3.46 -1.48 24.01
N TYR A 215 3.92 -2.70 23.73
CA TYR A 215 3.56 -3.92 24.47
C TYR A 215 4.82 -4.77 24.77
N GLY A 216 4.80 -5.56 25.84
CA GLY A 216 5.85 -6.52 26.18
C GLY A 216 6.54 -6.28 27.53
N THR A 217 6.68 -5.03 28.03
CA THR A 217 6.70 -4.71 29.49
C THR A 217 6.87 -3.21 29.81
N ALA A 218 6.27 -2.84 30.94
CA ALA A 218 6.28 -1.57 31.67
C ALA A 218 5.63 -0.32 30.99
N PRO A 219 4.53 0.22 31.56
CA PRO A 219 3.74 -0.34 32.65
C PRO A 219 2.67 -1.31 32.12
N ASN A 220 2.92 -2.62 32.24
CA ASN A 220 1.93 -3.72 32.17
C ASN A 220 1.24 -4.09 30.84
N PHE A 221 1.81 -3.81 29.69
CA PHE A 221 1.20 -4.31 28.47
C PHE A 221 1.72 -5.72 28.17
N ALA A 222 0.93 -6.75 28.48
CA ALA A 222 1.19 -8.08 27.92
C ALA A 222 1.07 -7.99 26.39
N THR A 223 1.92 -8.71 25.66
CA THR A 223 1.83 -8.79 24.19
C THR A 223 0.42 -9.22 23.79
N PRO A 224 -0.35 -8.37 23.07
CA PRO A 224 -1.75 -8.66 22.79
C PRO A 224 -1.89 -9.87 21.88
N SER A 225 -3.05 -10.52 21.94
CA SER A 225 -3.35 -11.61 21.03
C SER A 225 -3.46 -11.11 19.59
N PHE A 226 -3.28 -12.01 18.61
CA PHE A 226 -3.50 -11.71 17.19
C PHE A 226 -4.85 -11.00 16.96
N ASN A 227 -5.94 -11.52 17.55
CA ASN A 227 -7.28 -10.94 17.40
C ASN A 227 -7.36 -9.52 17.95
N THR A 228 -6.61 -9.21 19.01
CA THR A 228 -6.56 -7.87 19.59
C THR A 228 -5.79 -6.93 18.67
N LEU A 229 -4.59 -7.33 18.24
CA LEU A 229 -3.77 -6.55 17.31
C LEU A 229 -4.51 -6.27 16.00
N GLN A 230 -5.22 -7.27 15.46
CA GLN A 230 -6.02 -7.09 14.26
C GLN A 230 -7.22 -6.15 14.49
N ALA A 231 -7.94 -6.30 15.60
CA ALA A 231 -9.07 -5.43 15.92
C ALA A 231 -8.65 -3.97 16.16
N ASP A 232 -7.45 -3.76 16.70
CA ASP A 232 -6.88 -2.43 16.97
C ASP A 232 -6.21 -1.81 15.72
N GLY A 233 -6.20 -2.53 14.59
CA GLY A 233 -5.65 -2.04 13.32
C GLY A 233 -4.13 -2.21 13.17
N HIS A 234 -3.47 -2.96 14.06
CA HIS A 234 -2.02 -3.17 14.00
C HIS A 234 -1.57 -4.23 12.99
N ILE A 235 -2.52 -5.03 12.51
CA ILE A 235 -2.33 -5.98 11.41
C ILE A 235 -3.16 -5.44 10.24
N LEU A 236 -2.50 -4.73 9.33
CA LEU A 236 -3.16 -4.07 8.20
C LEU A 236 -3.66 -5.09 7.19
N ASP A 237 -2.89 -6.14 6.95
CA ASP A 237 -3.28 -7.26 6.10
C ASP A 237 -2.89 -8.60 6.75
N ALA A 238 -3.90 -9.38 7.13
CA ALA A 238 -3.76 -10.71 7.74
C ALA A 238 -3.61 -11.83 6.69
N GLY A 239 -3.55 -11.49 5.41
CA GLY A 239 -3.22 -12.39 4.32
C GLY A 239 -1.80 -12.94 4.44
N ASN A 240 -1.50 -13.98 3.66
CA ASN A 240 -0.17 -14.58 3.61
C ASN A 240 0.81 -13.82 2.72
N GLY A 241 0.37 -12.79 1.98
CA GLY A 241 1.19 -11.99 1.09
C GLY A 241 1.68 -12.72 -0.17
N ASN A 242 1.24 -13.97 -0.38
CA ASN A 242 1.60 -14.76 -1.54
C ASN A 242 0.69 -14.38 -2.72
N PRO A 243 1.24 -13.95 -3.88
CA PRO A 243 0.45 -13.61 -5.07
C PRO A 243 -0.47 -14.74 -5.57
N SER A 244 -0.08 -16.00 -5.36
CA SER A 244 -0.89 -17.18 -5.71
C SER A 244 -1.78 -17.66 -4.55
N GLY A 245 -1.67 -17.03 -3.38
CA GLY A 245 -2.42 -17.33 -2.16
C GLY A 245 -3.51 -16.30 -1.91
N THR A 246 -3.36 -15.51 -0.85
CA THR A 246 -4.33 -14.45 -0.51
C THR A 246 -4.10 -13.15 -1.28
N GLY A 247 -3.11 -13.11 -2.18
CA GLY A 247 -2.68 -11.91 -2.88
C GLY A 247 -1.41 -11.32 -2.28
N ALA A 248 -0.75 -10.45 -3.06
CA ALA A 248 0.37 -9.66 -2.60
C ALA A 248 -0.09 -8.57 -1.62
N TYR A 249 0.76 -8.22 -0.65
CA TYR A 249 0.54 -7.04 0.18
C TYR A 249 0.54 -5.78 -0.68
N GLN A 250 -0.38 -4.86 -0.44
CA GLN A 250 -0.48 -3.62 -1.19
C GLN A 250 0.03 -2.45 -0.34
N LYS A 251 0.86 -1.61 -0.96
CA LYS A 251 1.32 -0.34 -0.41
C LYS A 251 1.13 0.77 -1.44
N SER A 252 1.07 2.00 -0.99
CA SER A 252 1.20 3.20 -1.81
C SER A 252 2.66 3.42 -2.23
N ALA A 253 2.83 3.94 -3.45
CA ALA A 253 4.10 4.49 -3.90
C ALA A 253 4.39 5.81 -3.18
N GLY A 254 5.66 6.20 -3.15
CA GLY A 254 6.08 7.49 -2.59
C GLY A 254 6.42 7.46 -1.09
N GLY A 255 6.55 6.28 -0.48
CA GLY A 255 7.02 6.17 0.91
C GLY A 255 6.05 6.72 1.94
N VAL A 256 4.76 6.41 1.79
CA VAL A 256 3.69 6.89 2.67
C VAL A 256 3.93 6.40 4.11
N SER A 257 3.86 7.34 5.05
CA SER A 257 3.93 7.07 6.48
C SER A 257 2.85 6.08 6.92
N HIS A 258 3.19 5.13 7.78
CA HIS A 258 2.26 4.17 8.39
C HIS A 258 1.52 3.26 7.38
N ASP A 259 2.11 3.07 6.20
CA ASP A 259 1.54 2.25 5.13
C ASP A 259 1.86 0.74 5.25
N GLY A 260 2.28 0.32 6.44
CA GLY A 260 2.62 -1.07 6.73
C GLY A 260 4.06 -1.46 6.43
N THR A 261 4.62 -2.31 7.28
CA THR A 261 5.95 -2.92 7.12
C THR A 261 5.86 -4.43 7.31
N VAL A 262 6.60 -5.19 6.51
CA VAL A 262 6.80 -6.63 6.73
C VAL A 262 8.13 -6.86 7.44
N TYR A 263 8.12 -7.69 8.48
CA TYR A 263 9.28 -8.02 9.30
C TYR A 263 9.70 -9.48 9.07
N VAL A 264 10.98 -9.70 8.76
CA VAL A 264 11.52 -11.02 8.44
C VAL A 264 12.77 -11.29 9.29
N VAL A 265 12.82 -12.48 9.88
CA VAL A 265 14.02 -13.06 10.49
C VAL A 265 14.64 -14.04 9.49
N ALA A 266 15.91 -13.84 9.17
CA ALA A 266 16.68 -14.63 8.23
C ALA A 266 17.96 -15.22 8.88
N GLY A 267 17.83 -15.80 10.07
CA GLY A 267 18.96 -16.35 10.84
C GLY A 267 19.23 -17.84 10.67
N HIS A 268 18.73 -18.45 9.60
CA HIS A 268 18.81 -19.89 9.36
C HIS A 268 19.96 -20.27 8.39
N GLY A 269 21.03 -19.46 8.34
CA GLY A 269 22.08 -19.57 7.32
C GLY A 269 23.17 -20.61 7.56
N GLY A 270 23.31 -21.15 8.78
CA GLY A 270 24.30 -22.20 9.05
C GLY A 270 24.42 -22.63 10.50
N LYS A 271 24.28 -21.70 11.44
CA LYS A 271 24.32 -21.97 12.88
C LYS A 271 23.19 -22.90 13.31
N THR A 272 23.43 -23.65 14.39
CA THR A 272 22.47 -24.65 14.91
C THR A 272 21.09 -24.04 15.10
N LEU A 273 20.12 -24.55 14.33
CA LEU A 273 18.73 -24.09 14.36
C LEU A 273 18.15 -24.20 15.76
N GLU A 274 17.29 -23.24 16.08
CA GLU A 274 16.52 -23.29 17.31
C GLU A 274 15.50 -24.44 17.27
N THR A 275 15.08 -24.86 18.46
CA THR A 275 14.06 -25.91 18.61
C THR A 275 12.70 -25.37 19.00
N ASN A 276 12.59 -24.06 19.27
CA ASN A 276 11.34 -23.44 19.68
C ASN A 276 10.52 -23.07 18.44
N THR A 277 9.27 -23.51 18.42
CA THR A 277 8.30 -23.17 17.35
C THR A 277 7.27 -22.15 17.84
N GLY A 278 7.57 -21.39 18.90
CA GLY A 278 6.69 -20.31 19.34
C GLY A 278 6.44 -19.35 18.17
N SER A 279 5.23 -18.78 18.10
CA SER A 279 4.94 -17.69 17.18
C SER A 279 4.60 -16.45 17.99
N HIS A 280 5.35 -15.36 17.78
CA HIS A 280 4.90 -14.06 18.27
C HIS A 280 3.57 -13.77 17.54
N PRO A 281 2.56 -13.13 18.16
CA PRO A 281 1.23 -13.00 17.57
C PRO A 281 1.18 -12.36 16.17
N VAL A 282 2.22 -11.61 15.81
CA VAL A 282 2.39 -10.99 14.49
C VAL A 282 3.13 -11.86 13.46
N MET A 283 3.85 -12.90 13.92
CA MET A 283 4.64 -13.80 13.07
C MET A 283 3.74 -14.92 12.54
N THR A 284 3.47 -14.87 11.24
CA THR A 284 2.55 -15.77 10.55
C THR A 284 3.25 -17.02 9.99
N VAL A 285 4.55 -16.92 9.71
CA VAL A 285 5.37 -18.06 9.29
C VAL A 285 6.56 -18.21 10.24
N VAL A 286 6.82 -19.44 10.63
CA VAL A 286 8.07 -19.88 11.29
C VAL A 286 8.51 -21.15 10.59
N ASP A 287 9.72 -21.16 10.05
CA ASP A 287 10.32 -22.29 9.35
C ASP A 287 11.70 -22.62 9.94
N ILE A 288 11.77 -23.74 10.66
CA ILE A 288 12.99 -24.25 11.29
C ILE A 288 13.68 -25.19 10.31
N ALA A 289 14.34 -24.59 9.33
CA ALA A 289 15.17 -25.29 8.36
C ALA A 289 16.30 -24.38 7.88
N TYR A 290 17.48 -24.96 7.63
CA TYR A 290 18.59 -24.21 7.06
C TYR A 290 18.22 -23.66 5.68
N GLY A 291 18.62 -22.44 5.36
CA GLY A 291 18.22 -21.76 4.14
C GLY A 291 18.72 -20.33 4.04
N SER A 292 18.18 -19.63 3.05
CA SER A 292 18.47 -18.23 2.73
C SER A 292 17.22 -17.57 2.14
N VAL A 293 17.15 -16.24 2.19
CA VAL A 293 16.06 -15.49 1.55
C VAL A 293 16.55 -14.88 0.24
N LEU A 294 15.83 -15.15 -0.85
CA LEU A 294 16.00 -14.47 -2.13
C LEU A 294 15.08 -13.25 -2.16
N LEU A 295 15.58 -12.10 -2.62
CA LEU A 295 14.85 -10.84 -2.70
C LEU A 295 14.99 -10.28 -4.11
N ASP A 296 13.87 -10.13 -4.80
CA ASP A 296 13.75 -9.64 -6.16
C ASP A 296 12.88 -8.39 -6.17
N ILE A 297 13.37 -7.30 -6.77
CA ILE A 297 12.62 -6.05 -6.90
C ILE A 297 12.56 -5.69 -8.38
N THR A 298 11.35 -5.57 -8.92
CA THR A 298 11.10 -5.22 -10.32
C THR A 298 10.07 -4.11 -10.39
N GLY A 299 10.53 -2.88 -10.69
CA GLY A 299 9.69 -1.69 -10.66
C GLY A 299 8.98 -1.56 -9.31
N SER A 300 7.66 -1.60 -9.36
CA SER A 300 6.78 -1.45 -8.20
C SER A 300 6.37 -2.76 -7.54
N THR A 301 7.09 -3.86 -7.78
CA THR A 301 6.90 -5.12 -7.06
C THR A 301 8.19 -5.57 -6.38
N LEU A 302 8.13 -5.74 -5.05
CA LEU A 302 9.13 -6.42 -4.25
C LEU A 302 8.63 -7.83 -3.98
N THR A 303 9.44 -8.86 -4.25
CA THR A 303 9.13 -10.26 -3.92
C THR A 303 10.28 -10.87 -3.14
N PHE A 304 9.99 -11.56 -2.04
CA PHE A 304 10.97 -12.36 -1.33
C PHE A 304 10.51 -13.81 -1.15
N ARG A 305 11.50 -14.71 -1.15
CA ARG A 305 11.30 -16.16 -1.16
C ARG A 305 12.21 -16.82 -0.14
N ASN A 306 11.65 -17.64 0.74
CA ASN A 306 12.44 -18.48 1.64
C ASN A 306 12.89 -19.74 0.91
N LEU A 307 14.20 -19.91 0.71
CA LEU A 307 14.82 -21.04 0.05
C LEU A 307 15.56 -21.90 1.06
N ARG A 308 15.04 -23.10 1.33
CA ARG A 308 15.73 -24.08 2.17
C ARG A 308 16.96 -24.63 1.48
N ALA A 309 17.94 -25.08 2.25
CA ALA A 309 19.15 -25.75 1.77
C ALA A 309 18.85 -27.01 0.93
N GLY A 310 17.66 -27.62 1.08
CA GLY A 310 17.19 -28.72 0.23
C GLY A 310 16.66 -28.31 -1.15
N GLY A 311 16.61 -27.01 -1.47
CA GLY A 311 16.11 -26.47 -2.75
C GLY A 311 14.61 -26.15 -2.76
N ALA A 312 13.90 -26.39 -1.67
CA ALA A 312 12.47 -26.06 -1.58
C ALA A 312 12.26 -24.58 -1.26
N ILE A 313 11.41 -23.92 -2.05
CA ILE A 313 10.85 -22.61 -1.70
C ILE A 313 9.63 -22.85 -0.82
N THR A 314 9.68 -22.40 0.44
CA THR A 314 8.61 -22.68 1.42
C THR A 314 7.77 -21.48 1.77
N ASP A 315 8.22 -20.28 1.40
CA ASP A 315 7.44 -19.06 1.48
C ASP A 315 7.74 -18.19 0.27
N THR A 316 6.72 -17.49 -0.23
CA THR A 316 6.81 -16.55 -1.35
C THR A 316 5.85 -15.42 -1.06
N VAL A 317 6.39 -14.22 -0.94
CA VAL A 317 5.64 -13.03 -0.54
C VAL A 317 5.99 -11.90 -1.46
N SER A 318 4.98 -11.13 -1.87
CA SER A 318 5.18 -9.90 -2.62
C SER A 318 4.53 -8.72 -1.93
N ILE A 319 5.18 -7.57 -2.05
CA ILE A 319 4.64 -6.25 -1.77
C ILE A 319 4.55 -5.52 -3.11
N VAL A 320 3.38 -5.00 -3.45
CA VAL A 320 3.17 -4.19 -4.65
C VAL A 320 2.90 -2.77 -4.24
N LYS A 321 3.69 -1.83 -4.78
CA LYS A 321 3.45 -0.41 -4.68
C LYS A 321 2.58 0.02 -5.84
N ASN A 322 1.35 0.40 -5.53
CA ASN A 322 0.54 1.12 -6.49
C ASN A 322 0.85 2.59 -6.28
N SER A 323 1.06 3.36 -7.36
CA SER A 323 1.09 4.83 -7.25
C SER A 323 0.02 5.27 -6.27
N SER A 324 0.29 6.24 -5.40
CA SER A 324 -0.73 6.89 -4.57
C SER A 324 -1.86 7.56 -5.38
N GLY A 325 -2.02 7.21 -6.66
CA GLY A 325 -3.29 7.33 -7.34
C GLY A 325 -4.26 6.38 -6.65
N ALA A 326 -5.37 6.96 -6.21
CA ALA A 326 -6.58 6.29 -5.75
C ALA A 326 -6.64 4.79 -6.13
N ILE A 327 -6.99 3.93 -5.17
CA ILE A 327 -7.59 2.62 -5.48
C ILE A 327 -8.53 2.88 -6.66
N ALA A 328 -8.26 2.24 -7.80
CA ALA A 328 -8.96 2.55 -9.03
C ALA A 328 -10.46 2.55 -8.72
N ALA A 329 -11.10 3.72 -8.88
CA ALA A 329 -12.47 3.86 -8.45
C ALA A 329 -13.29 2.78 -9.13
N HIS A 330 -14.08 2.01 -8.37
CA HIS A 330 -14.82 0.87 -8.88
C HIS A 330 -13.99 -0.39 -9.23
N ASP A 331 -12.78 -0.60 -8.68
CA ASP A 331 -12.08 -1.90 -8.74
C ASP A 331 -12.73 -2.89 -7.76
N PHE A 332 -13.40 -3.95 -8.24
CA PHE A 332 -14.05 -4.94 -7.37
C PHE A 332 -13.20 -6.18 -7.12
N ASN A 333 -12.09 -6.38 -7.83
CA ASN A 333 -11.27 -7.60 -7.76
C ASN A 333 -9.81 -7.36 -7.33
N MET A 334 -9.45 -6.11 -7.02
CA MET A 334 -8.12 -5.67 -6.60
C MET A 334 -7.05 -5.91 -7.67
N ASP A 335 -7.42 -5.85 -8.95
CA ASP A 335 -6.48 -6.05 -10.06
C ASP A 335 -5.88 -4.74 -10.61
N GLY A 336 -6.17 -3.62 -9.93
CA GLY A 336 -5.70 -2.27 -10.25
C GLY A 336 -6.51 -1.60 -11.34
N LYS A 337 -7.65 -2.17 -11.75
CA LYS A 337 -8.51 -1.65 -12.81
C LYS A 337 -9.92 -1.43 -12.31
N SER A 338 -10.49 -0.33 -12.73
CA SER A 338 -11.88 0.03 -12.54
C SER A 338 -12.77 -0.92 -13.32
N ASP A 339 -13.87 -1.35 -12.71
CA ASP A 339 -14.87 -2.22 -13.30
C ASP A 339 -16.18 -1.46 -13.53
N ILE A 340 -17.13 -2.08 -14.24
CA ILE A 340 -18.40 -1.42 -14.60
C ILE A 340 -19.56 -2.08 -13.86
N VAL A 341 -20.28 -1.29 -13.07
CA VAL A 341 -21.49 -1.72 -12.36
C VAL A 341 -22.73 -1.37 -13.17
N TRP A 342 -23.62 -2.33 -13.31
CA TRP A 342 -24.85 -2.23 -14.08
C TRP A 342 -26.07 -2.44 -13.22
N ARG A 343 -27.14 -1.72 -13.55
CA ARG A 343 -28.45 -1.84 -12.93
C ARG A 343 -29.55 -1.95 -13.97
N ASN A 344 -30.36 -2.99 -13.86
CA ASN A 344 -31.56 -3.13 -14.67
C ASN A 344 -32.72 -2.30 -14.07
N THR A 345 -33.14 -1.27 -14.81
CA THR A 345 -34.17 -0.31 -14.40
C THR A 345 -35.59 -0.87 -14.40
N SER A 346 -35.80 -2.03 -15.03
CA SER A 346 -37.11 -2.68 -15.12
C SER A 346 -37.29 -3.76 -14.05
N THR A 347 -36.24 -4.53 -13.76
CA THR A 347 -36.36 -5.76 -12.95
C THR A 347 -35.84 -5.62 -11.54
N GLY A 348 -34.86 -4.75 -11.29
CA GLY A 348 -34.19 -4.78 -10.00
C GLY A 348 -32.84 -5.50 -9.99
N ALA A 349 -32.44 -6.15 -11.10
CA ALA A 349 -31.16 -6.84 -11.20
C ALA A 349 -29.94 -5.90 -11.24
N SER A 350 -28.79 -6.42 -10.80
CA SER A 350 -27.48 -5.83 -10.91
C SER A 350 -26.52 -6.78 -11.63
N ALA A 351 -25.54 -6.22 -12.33
CA ALA A 351 -24.44 -6.96 -12.93
C ALA A 351 -23.13 -6.19 -12.75
N ILE A 352 -22.00 -6.89 -12.78
CA ILE A 352 -20.66 -6.29 -12.74
C ILE A 352 -19.86 -6.86 -13.89
N TRP A 353 -19.20 -6.00 -14.65
CA TRP A 353 -18.20 -6.39 -15.63
C TRP A 353 -16.82 -6.10 -15.06
N LEU A 354 -16.06 -7.17 -14.80
CA LEU A 354 -14.65 -7.03 -14.48
C LEU A 354 -13.91 -6.68 -15.78
N MET A 355 -13.15 -5.60 -15.78
CA MET A 355 -12.57 -5.03 -17.00
C MET A 355 -11.09 -5.34 -17.15
N ASN A 356 -10.60 -5.35 -18.39
CA ASN A 356 -9.17 -5.38 -18.70
C ASN A 356 -8.92 -4.56 -19.96
N GLY A 357 -8.63 -3.27 -19.75
CA GLY A 357 -8.64 -2.23 -20.76
C GLY A 357 -9.99 -2.15 -21.45
N VAL A 358 -9.99 -2.33 -22.77
CA VAL A 358 -11.21 -2.24 -23.59
C VAL A 358 -12.06 -3.52 -23.61
N ASN A 359 -11.63 -4.57 -22.91
CA ASN A 359 -12.28 -5.88 -22.94
C ASN A 359 -12.97 -6.19 -21.60
N ILE A 360 -14.07 -6.94 -21.66
CA ILE A 360 -14.69 -7.53 -20.48
C ILE A 360 -13.89 -8.80 -20.14
N ALA A 361 -13.21 -8.80 -18.99
CA ALA A 361 -12.50 -9.97 -18.49
C ALA A 361 -13.48 -11.01 -17.91
N SER A 362 -14.48 -10.55 -17.16
CA SER A 362 -15.53 -11.40 -16.60
C SER A 362 -16.83 -10.64 -16.41
N THR A 363 -17.95 -11.36 -16.35
CA THR A 363 -19.27 -10.80 -16.01
C THR A 363 -19.88 -11.63 -14.91
N GLY A 364 -20.47 -10.97 -13.91
CA GLY A 364 -21.25 -11.64 -12.89
C GLY A 364 -22.49 -10.87 -12.49
N PHE A 365 -23.41 -11.58 -11.84
CA PHE A 365 -24.74 -11.10 -11.46
C PHE A 365 -24.90 -11.29 -9.96
N PRO A 366 -24.46 -10.32 -9.13
CA PRO A 366 -24.49 -10.44 -7.67
C PRO A 366 -25.91 -10.56 -7.10
N GLY A 367 -26.94 -10.25 -7.90
CA GLY A 367 -28.34 -10.38 -7.52
C GLY A 367 -29.12 -9.14 -7.89
N GLY A 368 -30.23 -8.89 -7.20
CA GLY A 368 -31.06 -7.72 -7.43
C GLY A 368 -31.90 -7.37 -6.22
N VAL A 369 -32.21 -6.08 -6.09
CA VAL A 369 -33.12 -5.53 -5.08
C VAL A 369 -34.24 -4.77 -5.79
N SER A 370 -35.36 -4.58 -5.09
CA SER A 370 -36.51 -3.85 -5.65
C SER A 370 -36.11 -2.46 -6.16
N LEU A 371 -36.88 -1.91 -7.09
CA LEU A 371 -36.64 -0.59 -7.69
C LEU A 371 -36.71 0.59 -6.69
N SER A 372 -37.16 0.33 -5.45
CA SER A 372 -37.07 1.29 -4.35
C SER A 372 -35.64 1.47 -3.84
N TRP A 373 -34.71 0.56 -4.17
CA TRP A 373 -33.30 0.68 -3.85
C TRP A 373 -32.50 1.16 -5.06
N LYS A 374 -31.72 2.23 -4.85
CA LYS A 374 -30.78 2.78 -5.83
C LYS A 374 -29.34 2.59 -5.33
N ILE A 375 -28.41 2.36 -6.24
CA ILE A 375 -26.99 2.49 -5.94
C ILE A 375 -26.71 3.99 -5.76
N ALA A 376 -26.11 4.34 -4.63
CA ALA A 376 -25.74 5.70 -4.27
C ALA A 376 -24.28 6.02 -4.61
N GLY A 377 -23.44 4.99 -4.73
CA GLY A 377 -22.04 5.07 -5.10
C GLY A 377 -21.35 3.74 -4.80
N GLY A 378 -20.06 3.67 -5.11
CA GLY A 378 -19.20 2.56 -4.73
C GLY A 378 -17.83 3.06 -4.29
N GLY A 379 -17.13 2.23 -3.53
CA GLY A 379 -15.82 2.50 -2.93
C GLY A 379 -15.53 1.43 -1.89
N ASP A 380 -14.28 1.24 -1.51
CA ASP A 380 -13.90 0.24 -0.50
C ASP A 380 -14.35 0.70 0.88
N LEU A 381 -15.41 0.13 1.47
CA LEU A 381 -15.88 0.56 2.79
C LEU A 381 -15.17 -0.18 3.93
N ASN A 382 -14.55 -1.34 3.68
CA ASN A 382 -14.00 -2.20 4.73
C ASN A 382 -12.45 -2.24 4.79
N GLY A 383 -11.77 -1.64 3.80
CA GLY A 383 -10.32 -1.59 3.69
C GLY A 383 -9.71 -2.85 3.10
N ASP A 384 -10.48 -3.69 2.39
CA ASP A 384 -9.98 -4.93 1.79
C ASP A 384 -9.43 -4.75 0.35
N GLY A 385 -9.36 -3.49 -0.11
CA GLY A 385 -8.87 -3.03 -1.39
C GLY A 385 -9.84 -3.24 -2.55
N LYS A 386 -11.07 -3.70 -2.29
CA LYS A 386 -12.11 -3.89 -3.30
C LYS A 386 -13.27 -2.93 -3.05
N SER A 387 -13.82 -2.42 -4.13
CA SER A 387 -14.98 -1.54 -4.12
C SER A 387 -16.22 -2.29 -3.66
N ASP A 388 -16.93 -1.68 -2.72
CA ASP A 388 -18.24 -2.11 -2.25
C ASP A 388 -19.36 -1.29 -2.89
N LEU A 389 -20.61 -1.72 -2.71
CA LEU A 389 -21.78 -0.96 -3.21
C LEU A 389 -22.59 -0.38 -2.06
N VAL A 390 -22.80 0.94 -2.12
CA VAL A 390 -23.68 1.66 -1.19
C VAL A 390 -25.06 1.81 -1.83
N TRP A 391 -26.08 1.34 -1.12
CA TRP A 391 -27.47 1.34 -1.55
C TRP A 391 -28.32 2.27 -0.70
N ARG A 392 -29.25 2.99 -1.34
CA ARG A 392 -30.19 3.88 -0.68
C ARG A 392 -31.63 3.52 -1.06
N ASN A 393 -32.47 3.27 -0.06
CA ASN A 393 -33.90 3.03 -0.26
C ASN A 393 -34.67 4.36 -0.36
N THR A 394 -35.22 4.67 -1.53
CA THR A 394 -35.90 5.94 -1.83
C THR A 394 -37.26 6.09 -1.15
N SER A 395 -37.83 5.02 -0.59
CA SER A 395 -39.11 5.05 0.13
C SER A 395 -38.94 5.11 1.65
N SER A 396 -37.96 4.41 2.21
CA SER A 396 -37.83 4.24 3.66
C SER A 396 -36.79 5.12 4.33
N GLY A 397 -35.76 5.56 3.61
CA GLY A 397 -34.62 6.20 4.29
C GLY A 397 -33.40 5.31 4.49
N ALA A 398 -33.57 3.98 4.34
CA ALA A 398 -32.54 3.01 4.69
C ALA A 398 -31.31 3.08 3.78
N VAL A 399 -30.14 2.80 4.37
CA VAL A 399 -28.86 2.61 3.69
C VAL A 399 -28.40 1.18 3.89
N SER A 400 -27.93 0.52 2.85
CA SER A 400 -27.33 -0.82 2.91
C SER A 400 -25.98 -0.78 2.20
N VAL A 401 -25.02 -1.55 2.71
CA VAL A 401 -23.73 -1.79 2.06
C VAL A 401 -23.71 -3.25 1.60
N TRP A 402 -23.27 -3.49 0.37
CA TRP A 402 -22.90 -4.82 -0.11
C TRP A 402 -21.39 -4.88 -0.16
N PHE A 403 -20.81 -5.73 0.68
CA PHE A 403 -19.38 -6.01 0.64
C PHE A 403 -19.09 -6.97 -0.50
N MET A 404 -18.12 -6.62 -1.35
CA MET A 404 -17.92 -7.31 -2.63
C MET A 404 -16.57 -8.02 -2.69
N ASN A 405 -16.51 -9.10 -3.46
CA ASN A 405 -15.26 -9.71 -3.90
C ASN A 405 -15.44 -10.18 -5.35
N GLY A 406 -14.83 -9.42 -6.26
CA GLY A 406 -15.14 -9.44 -7.68
C GLY A 406 -16.64 -9.26 -7.90
N THR A 407 -17.26 -10.25 -8.54
CA THR A 407 -18.69 -10.18 -8.89
C THR A 407 -19.63 -10.75 -7.81
N THR A 408 -19.11 -11.09 -6.63
CA THR A 408 -19.85 -11.78 -5.56
C THR A 408 -20.05 -10.89 -4.35
N ILE A 409 -21.22 -11.00 -3.71
CA ILE A 409 -21.50 -10.36 -2.42
C ILE A 409 -20.96 -11.27 -1.32
N THR A 410 -19.98 -10.82 -0.56
CA THR A 410 -19.43 -11.57 0.58
C THR A 410 -20.29 -11.40 1.82
N SER A 411 -20.82 -10.20 2.06
CA SER A 411 -21.77 -9.91 3.11
C SER A 411 -22.56 -8.62 2.85
N THR A 412 -23.59 -8.35 3.66
CA THR A 412 -24.35 -7.11 3.58
C THR A 412 -24.58 -6.55 4.98
N GLY A 413 -24.73 -5.23 5.10
CA GLY A 413 -25.09 -4.60 6.38
C GLY A 413 -25.74 -3.24 6.24
N PHE A 414 -26.18 -2.67 7.37
CA PHE A 414 -26.97 -1.44 7.43
C PHE A 414 -26.34 -0.45 8.42
N PRO A 415 -25.63 0.59 7.96
CA PRO A 415 -24.92 1.50 8.85
C PRO A 415 -25.80 2.41 9.69
N SER A 416 -26.83 2.98 9.07
CA SER A 416 -27.99 3.65 9.69
C SER A 416 -28.84 4.22 8.55
N GLY A 417 -30.12 4.48 8.77
CA GLY A 417 -30.96 5.20 7.81
C GLY A 417 -30.88 6.72 8.00
N ALA A 418 -31.18 7.48 6.96
CA ALA A 418 -31.37 8.93 7.06
C ALA A 418 -32.76 9.32 6.53
N PRO A 419 -33.41 10.36 7.08
CA PRO A 419 -34.68 10.88 6.56
C PRO A 419 -34.62 11.16 5.06
N LEU A 420 -35.74 11.05 4.34
CA LEU A 420 -35.78 11.22 2.87
C LEU A 420 -35.36 12.62 2.38
N VAL A 421 -35.34 13.61 3.26
CA VAL A 421 -34.79 14.95 2.97
C VAL A 421 -33.25 14.94 2.85
N TRP A 422 -32.59 13.87 3.26
CA TRP A 422 -31.16 13.65 3.10
C TRP A 422 -30.90 12.64 1.99
N GLN A 423 -30.09 13.04 1.03
CA GLN A 423 -29.61 12.23 -0.08
C GLN A 423 -28.10 12.03 0.03
N ILE A 424 -27.61 10.85 -0.33
CA ILE A 424 -26.18 10.63 -0.50
C ILE A 424 -25.79 11.36 -1.80
N ALA A 425 -24.84 12.27 -1.69
CA ALA A 425 -24.33 13.10 -2.78
C ALA A 425 -23.05 12.54 -3.39
N GLY A 426 -22.33 11.69 -2.66
CA GLY A 426 -21.17 10.97 -3.16
C GLY A 426 -20.60 10.02 -2.10
N VAL A 427 -19.70 9.17 -2.56
CA VAL A 427 -18.97 8.16 -1.79
C VAL A 427 -17.49 8.30 -2.13
N GLY A 428 -16.62 8.31 -1.14
CA GLY A 428 -15.17 8.47 -1.32
C GLY A 428 -14.47 8.63 0.02
N ASP A 429 -13.20 8.23 0.12
CA ASP A 429 -12.40 8.35 1.35
C ASP A 429 -12.14 9.83 1.65
N LEU A 430 -12.71 10.38 2.73
CA LEU A 430 -12.49 11.81 3.06
C LEU A 430 -11.40 12.02 4.11
N ASN A 431 -10.95 10.99 4.82
CA ASN A 431 -10.03 11.12 5.96
C ASN A 431 -8.64 10.49 5.71
N GLY A 432 -8.46 9.80 4.59
CA GLY A 432 -7.20 9.17 4.18
C GLY A 432 -6.95 7.82 4.84
N ASP A 433 -7.98 7.18 5.41
CA ASP A 433 -7.85 5.84 6.02
C ASP A 433 -8.07 4.70 5.01
N ARG A 434 -8.21 5.04 3.73
CA ARG A 434 -8.50 4.17 2.57
C ARG A 434 -9.86 3.53 2.58
N LYS A 435 -10.77 3.97 3.46
CA LYS A 435 -12.16 3.51 3.47
C LYS A 435 -13.06 4.62 2.97
N ALA A 436 -14.00 4.25 2.13
CA ALA A 436 -14.92 5.18 1.52
C ALA A 436 -15.96 5.67 2.52
N ASP A 437 -16.10 6.99 2.60
CA ASP A 437 -17.04 7.69 3.45
C ASP A 437 -18.29 8.13 2.68
N LEU A 438 -19.31 8.62 3.40
CA LEU A 438 -20.55 9.10 2.79
C LEU A 438 -20.74 10.61 2.93
N VAL A 439 -20.88 11.28 1.79
CA VAL A 439 -21.27 12.69 1.73
C VAL A 439 -22.77 12.80 1.57
N TRP A 440 -23.42 13.54 2.46
CA TRP A 440 -24.86 13.73 2.51
C TRP A 440 -25.25 15.17 2.19
N ARG A 441 -26.38 15.33 1.48
CA ARG A 441 -26.96 16.62 1.13
C ARG A 441 -28.42 16.69 1.55
N ASN A 442 -28.76 17.72 2.31
CA ASN A 442 -30.13 18.00 2.72
C ASN A 442 -30.87 18.84 1.67
N THR A 443 -31.91 18.25 1.06
CA THR A 443 -32.62 18.82 -0.10
C THR A 443 -33.56 19.97 0.24
N SER A 444 -33.82 20.26 1.52
CA SER A 444 -34.65 21.40 1.94
C SER A 444 -33.86 22.57 2.51
N SER A 445 -32.77 22.30 3.24
CA SER A 445 -32.05 23.33 4.01
C SER A 445 -30.76 23.82 3.36
N GLY A 446 -30.13 23.05 2.48
CA GLY A 446 -28.79 23.38 2.02
C GLY A 446 -27.65 22.65 2.73
N ALA A 447 -27.94 21.99 3.87
CA ALA A 447 -26.91 21.41 4.71
C ALA A 447 -26.17 20.25 4.04
N VAL A 448 -24.89 20.14 4.37
CA VAL A 448 -23.99 19.04 4.03
C VAL A 448 -23.63 18.31 5.32
N ALA A 449 -23.62 16.99 5.29
CA ALA A 449 -23.10 16.17 6.37
C ALA A 449 -22.13 15.13 5.81
N VAL A 450 -21.18 14.70 6.61
CA VAL A 450 -20.22 13.64 6.30
C VAL A 450 -20.39 12.55 7.35
N TRP A 451 -20.46 11.29 6.91
CA TRP A 451 -20.31 10.12 7.77
C TRP A 451 -18.98 9.48 7.46
N ILE A 452 -18.08 9.44 8.44
CA ILE A 452 -16.84 8.68 8.36
C ILE A 452 -17.17 7.22 8.69
N MET A 453 -16.70 6.31 7.84
CA MET A 453 -17.16 4.92 7.79
C MET A 453 -16.03 3.94 8.12
N ASN A 454 -16.38 2.82 8.76
CA ASN A 454 -15.54 1.64 8.84
C ASN A 454 -16.44 0.40 8.68
N GLY A 455 -16.50 -0.11 7.46
CA GLY A 455 -17.51 -1.05 7.01
C GLY A 455 -18.91 -0.45 7.14
N THR A 456 -19.74 -1.07 7.96
CA THR A 456 -21.09 -0.58 8.27
C THR A 456 -21.14 0.25 9.56
N THR A 457 -20.00 0.57 10.17
CA THR A 457 -19.98 1.40 11.37
C THR A 457 -19.73 2.85 10.99
N ILE A 458 -20.56 3.77 11.49
CA ILE A 458 -20.30 5.21 11.40
C ILE A 458 -19.37 5.57 12.56
N THR A 459 -18.10 5.81 12.28
CA THR A 459 -17.08 6.11 13.30
C THR A 459 -17.13 7.57 13.74
N SER A 460 -17.50 8.47 12.83
CA SER A 460 -17.68 9.89 13.11
C SER A 460 -18.71 10.53 12.17
N THR A 461 -19.28 11.65 12.60
CA THR A 461 -20.14 12.49 11.75
C THR A 461 -19.77 13.95 11.90
N GLY A 462 -19.92 14.73 10.83
CA GLY A 462 -19.73 16.18 10.90
C GLY A 462 -20.56 16.95 9.87
N PHE A 463 -20.64 18.26 10.06
CA PHE A 463 -21.41 19.18 9.22
C PHE A 463 -20.46 20.25 8.67
N PRO A 464 -19.86 20.04 7.48
CA PRO A 464 -18.90 20.98 6.91
C PRO A 464 -19.51 22.36 6.62
N GLY A 465 -20.82 22.41 6.37
CA GLY A 465 -21.54 23.67 6.18
C GLY A 465 -22.91 23.51 5.53
N SER A 466 -23.47 24.64 5.10
CA SER A 466 -24.72 24.70 4.33
C SER A 466 -24.54 25.60 3.13
N VAL A 467 -24.96 25.12 1.95
CA VAL A 467 -24.89 25.84 0.68
C VAL A 467 -26.29 25.92 0.09
N SER A 468 -26.64 27.05 -0.54
CA SER A 468 -27.96 27.24 -1.14
C SER A 468 -28.34 26.07 -2.07
N LEU A 469 -29.63 25.74 -2.18
CA LEU A 469 -30.13 24.65 -3.03
C LEU A 469 -29.85 24.82 -4.54
N ASP A 470 -29.47 26.02 -4.98
CA ASP A 470 -29.00 26.26 -6.36
C ASP A 470 -27.62 25.63 -6.64
N TRP A 471 -26.86 25.31 -5.59
CA TRP A 471 -25.61 24.57 -5.68
C TRP A 471 -25.82 23.10 -5.38
N VAL A 472 -25.35 22.26 -6.30
CA VAL A 472 -25.36 20.80 -6.18
C VAL A 472 -23.93 20.26 -6.15
N ILE A 473 -23.67 19.28 -5.29
CA ILE A 473 -22.45 18.48 -5.35
C ILE A 473 -22.60 17.59 -6.58
N LYS A 474 -21.65 17.67 -7.50
CA LYS A 474 -21.66 16.91 -8.75
C LYS A 474 -20.77 15.69 -8.71
N GLN A 475 -19.63 15.79 -8.04
CA GLN A 475 -18.67 14.72 -7.91
C GLN A 475 -17.92 14.81 -6.58
N VAL A 476 -17.37 13.67 -6.17
CA VAL A 476 -16.46 13.50 -5.05
C VAL A 476 -15.21 12.80 -5.60
N GLY A 477 -14.02 13.33 -5.33
CA GLY A 477 -12.74 12.82 -5.86
C GLY A 477 -11.56 13.63 -5.31
N ASP A 478 -10.34 13.13 -5.35
CA ASP A 478 -9.16 13.79 -4.75
C ASP A 478 -8.60 14.85 -5.70
N LEU A 479 -8.89 16.14 -5.46
CA LEU A 479 -8.53 17.21 -6.39
C LEU A 479 -7.12 17.77 -6.10
N ASN A 480 -6.47 17.40 -4.99
CA ASN A 480 -5.20 17.99 -4.54
C ASN A 480 -4.06 16.96 -4.34
N GLY A 481 -4.35 15.66 -4.46
CA GLY A 481 -3.40 14.56 -4.37
C GLY A 481 -2.96 14.23 -2.95
N ASP A 482 -3.77 14.57 -1.94
CA ASP A 482 -3.47 14.27 -0.54
C ASP A 482 -4.05 12.92 -0.08
N GLY A 483 -4.66 12.16 -0.98
CA GLY A 483 -5.29 10.87 -0.73
C GLY A 483 -6.70 10.97 -0.17
N LYS A 484 -7.27 12.18 -0.05
CA LYS A 484 -8.61 12.43 0.47
C LYS A 484 -9.48 13.02 -0.61
N ALA A 485 -10.71 12.54 -0.70
CA ALA A 485 -11.66 13.04 -1.67
C ALA A 485 -12.23 14.40 -1.25
N ASP A 486 -12.42 15.24 -2.25
CA ASP A 486 -12.90 16.61 -2.18
C ASP A 486 -14.28 16.74 -2.84
N LEU A 487 -14.95 17.87 -2.64
CA LEU A 487 -16.29 18.09 -3.21
C LEU A 487 -16.25 19.05 -4.39
N VAL A 488 -16.72 18.58 -5.55
CA VAL A 488 -16.92 19.42 -6.75
C VAL A 488 -18.36 19.88 -6.83
N TRP A 489 -18.56 21.19 -6.75
CA TRP A 489 -19.86 21.85 -6.75
C TRP A 489 -20.19 22.49 -8.09
N ARG A 490 -21.49 22.48 -8.43
CA ARG A 490 -22.05 23.14 -9.62
C ARG A 490 -23.22 24.02 -9.24
N LYS A 491 -23.23 25.27 -9.72
CA LYS A 491 -24.38 26.16 -9.59
C LYS A 491 -25.35 26.00 -10.76
N ASN A 492 -26.58 25.58 -10.51
CA ASN A 492 -27.57 25.27 -11.55
C ASN A 492 -27.99 26.49 -12.37
N SER A 493 -28.09 27.67 -11.75
CA SER A 493 -28.55 28.89 -12.43
C SER A 493 -27.54 29.54 -13.38
N THR A 494 -26.24 29.38 -13.11
CA THR A 494 -25.17 30.12 -13.82
C THR A 494 -24.13 29.21 -14.44
N GLY A 495 -24.03 27.98 -13.97
CA GLY A 495 -22.92 27.14 -14.34
C GLY A 495 -21.58 27.66 -13.79
N ALA A 496 -21.57 28.15 -12.55
CA ALA A 496 -20.34 28.29 -11.78
C ALA A 496 -19.88 26.93 -11.22
N VAL A 497 -18.58 26.78 -11.00
CA VAL A 497 -17.96 25.64 -10.31
C VAL A 497 -17.28 26.14 -9.05
N ALA A 498 -17.41 25.37 -7.97
CA ALA A 498 -16.63 25.57 -6.77
C ALA A 498 -16.06 24.22 -6.33
N VAL A 499 -14.91 24.24 -5.65
CA VAL A 499 -14.28 23.05 -5.06
C VAL A 499 -14.14 23.30 -3.57
N TRP A 500 -14.49 22.31 -2.75
CA TRP A 500 -14.16 22.26 -1.33
C TRP A 500 -13.09 21.19 -1.15
N LEU A 501 -11.89 21.60 -0.74
CA LEU A 501 -10.85 20.68 -0.30
C LEU A 501 -11.18 20.21 1.12
N MET A 502 -11.13 18.91 1.37
CA MET A 502 -11.67 18.28 2.57
C MET A 502 -10.59 17.59 3.42
N ASP A 503 -10.84 17.48 4.72
CA ASP A 503 -10.14 16.60 5.64
C ASP A 503 -11.15 16.05 6.66
N GLY A 504 -11.62 14.84 6.40
CA GLY A 504 -12.80 14.24 6.99
C GLY A 504 -14.04 15.13 6.77
N ALA A 505 -14.62 15.61 7.87
CA ALA A 505 -15.77 16.52 7.83
C ALA A 505 -15.40 18.02 7.82
N THR A 506 -14.11 18.36 7.68
CA THR A 506 -13.61 19.74 7.72
C THR A 506 -13.29 20.23 6.32
N ILE A 507 -13.64 21.48 6.02
CA ILE A 507 -13.21 22.15 4.78
C ILE A 507 -11.85 22.79 5.04
N THR A 508 -10.80 22.31 4.39
CA THR A 508 -9.43 22.86 4.52
C THR A 508 -9.25 24.09 3.64
N SER A 509 -9.89 24.11 2.46
CA SER A 509 -9.85 25.24 1.53
C SER A 509 -11.07 25.24 0.60
N THR A 510 -11.36 26.38 0.00
CA THR A 510 -12.37 26.50 -1.06
C THR A 510 -11.81 27.28 -2.24
N GLY A 511 -12.18 26.92 -3.46
CA GLY A 511 -11.85 27.71 -4.64
C GLY A 511 -12.91 27.68 -5.72
N PHE A 512 -12.76 28.56 -6.71
CA PHE A 512 -13.67 28.73 -7.84
C PHE A 512 -12.86 28.61 -9.14
N PRO A 513 -12.57 27.36 -9.60
CA PRO A 513 -11.58 27.10 -10.65
C PRO A 513 -11.90 27.83 -11.97
N SER A 514 -13.19 27.85 -12.36
CA SER A 514 -13.80 28.78 -13.33
C SER A 514 -15.30 28.45 -13.48
N GLY A 515 -16.03 29.16 -14.35
CA GLY A 515 -17.27 28.66 -14.95
C GLY A 515 -18.42 29.67 -15.06
N GLY A 516 -18.97 29.82 -16.27
CA GLY A 516 -20.19 30.62 -16.50
C GLY A 516 -21.10 30.11 -17.62
N SER A 517 -20.85 28.92 -18.19
CA SER A 517 -21.71 28.39 -19.26
C SER A 517 -22.45 27.14 -18.80
N LEU A 518 -23.78 27.19 -18.89
CA LEU A 518 -24.69 26.06 -18.68
C LEU A 518 -24.60 25.00 -19.79
N ALA A 519 -24.00 25.35 -20.94
CA ALA A 519 -23.85 24.43 -22.05
C ALA A 519 -22.81 23.32 -21.75
N TRP A 520 -21.93 23.51 -20.76
CA TRP A 520 -21.00 22.48 -20.29
C TRP A 520 -21.51 21.82 -19.01
N GLN A 521 -21.53 20.49 -19.03
CA GLN A 521 -21.93 19.62 -17.93
C GLN A 521 -20.74 18.81 -17.45
N ILE A 522 -20.57 18.66 -16.14
CA ILE A 522 -19.56 17.77 -15.55
C ILE A 522 -20.02 16.33 -15.81
N ALA A 523 -19.14 15.54 -16.42
CA ALA A 523 -19.37 14.14 -16.76
C ALA A 523 -18.79 13.18 -15.72
N GLY A 524 -17.66 13.54 -15.11
CA GLY A 524 -16.94 12.71 -14.13
C GLY A 524 -15.70 13.42 -13.59
N VAL A 525 -15.08 12.81 -12.59
CA VAL A 525 -13.73 13.15 -12.11
C VAL A 525 -12.86 11.90 -12.11
N GLY A 526 -11.56 12.07 -12.28
CA GLY A 526 -10.56 11.01 -12.22
C GLY A 526 -9.21 11.52 -12.71
N ASP A 527 -8.09 10.98 -12.23
CA ASP A 527 -6.75 11.41 -12.66
C ASP A 527 -6.45 10.97 -14.10
N LEU A 528 -6.70 11.83 -15.09
CA LEU A 528 -6.51 11.48 -16.51
C LEU A 528 -5.03 11.51 -16.90
N ASN A 529 -4.15 12.13 -16.10
CA ASN A 529 -2.78 12.43 -16.50
C ASN A 529 -1.69 11.73 -15.66
N GLY A 530 -2.09 11.06 -14.57
CA GLY A 530 -1.24 10.24 -13.70
C GLY A 530 -0.40 11.08 -12.73
N ASN A 531 -0.86 12.28 -12.35
CA ASN A 531 -0.15 13.15 -11.41
C ASN A 531 -0.63 12.99 -9.95
N GLY A 532 -1.56 12.06 -9.69
CA GLY A 532 -2.15 11.82 -8.39
C GLY A 532 -3.31 12.74 -8.04
N THR A 533 -3.77 13.61 -8.95
CA THR A 533 -4.91 14.51 -8.71
C THR A 533 -6.02 14.24 -9.73
N ASP A 534 -7.26 14.12 -9.27
CA ASP A 534 -8.42 13.95 -10.12
C ASP A 534 -8.66 15.18 -11.00
N ASP A 535 -8.92 14.93 -12.28
CA ASP A 535 -9.23 15.94 -13.28
C ASP A 535 -10.75 15.99 -13.53
N ILE A 536 -11.27 17.15 -13.94
CA ILE A 536 -12.71 17.28 -14.21
C ILE A 536 -13.00 17.07 -15.70
N VAL A 537 -13.78 16.05 -16.02
CA VAL A 537 -14.24 15.75 -17.39
C VAL A 537 -15.55 16.47 -17.68
N TRP A 538 -15.60 17.16 -18.81
CA TRP A 538 -16.71 17.99 -19.25
C TRP A 538 -17.32 17.50 -20.55
N ARG A 539 -18.64 17.65 -20.67
CA ARG A 539 -19.41 17.35 -21.88
C ARG A 539 -20.26 18.56 -22.28
N HIS A 540 -20.17 18.96 -23.54
CA HIS A 540 -20.98 20.04 -24.09
C HIS A 540 -22.36 19.52 -24.56
N ALA A 541 -23.42 20.12 -24.03
CA ALA A 541 -24.79 19.63 -24.13
C ALA A 541 -25.39 19.68 -25.55
N THR A 542 -24.84 20.49 -26.46
CA THR A 542 -25.38 20.65 -27.82
C THR A 542 -24.42 20.23 -28.93
N SER A 543 -23.11 20.35 -28.72
CA SER A 543 -22.11 19.98 -29.75
C SER A 543 -21.52 18.59 -29.54
N GLY A 544 -21.68 18.00 -28.35
CA GLY A 544 -21.03 16.74 -28.00
C GLY A 544 -19.52 16.86 -27.73
N ALA A 545 -18.98 18.08 -27.70
CA ALA A 545 -17.56 18.28 -27.38
C ALA A 545 -17.23 17.78 -25.97
N VAL A 546 -16.03 17.23 -25.83
CA VAL A 546 -15.45 16.77 -24.56
C VAL A 546 -14.27 17.68 -24.24
N ALA A 547 -14.20 18.12 -22.99
CA ALA A 547 -13.05 18.87 -22.48
C ALA A 547 -12.63 18.28 -21.14
N VAL A 548 -11.38 18.50 -20.77
CA VAL A 548 -10.82 18.10 -19.48
C VAL A 548 -10.21 19.34 -18.84
N TRP A 549 -10.51 19.57 -17.57
CA TRP A 549 -9.75 20.50 -16.74
C TRP A 549 -8.76 19.67 -15.93
N PHE A 550 -7.48 19.86 -16.23
CA PHE A 550 -6.41 19.28 -15.43
C PHE A 550 -6.28 20.09 -14.15
N MET A 551 -6.51 19.47 -13.00
CA MET A 551 -6.66 20.18 -11.74
C MET A 551 -5.34 20.25 -10.97
N ASN A 552 -5.27 21.21 -10.04
CA ASN A 552 -4.24 21.27 -9.00
C ASN A 552 -4.89 21.96 -7.79
N GLY A 553 -5.43 21.14 -6.90
CA GLY A 553 -6.35 21.55 -5.86
C GLY A 553 -7.57 22.26 -6.45
N ALA A 554 -7.93 23.41 -5.88
CA ALA A 554 -9.10 24.17 -6.32
C ALA A 554 -8.87 25.05 -7.57
N THR A 555 -7.78 24.82 -8.33
CA THR A 555 -7.40 25.60 -9.52
C THR A 555 -7.25 24.73 -10.77
N ILE A 556 -7.40 25.35 -11.95
CA ILE A 556 -7.19 24.68 -13.24
C ILE A 556 -5.72 24.86 -13.63
N ALA A 557 -4.95 23.78 -13.66
CA ALA A 557 -3.57 23.78 -14.11
C ALA A 557 -3.48 23.92 -15.64
N SER A 558 -4.29 23.15 -16.37
CA SER A 558 -4.41 23.26 -17.83
C SER A 558 -5.73 22.69 -18.35
N THR A 559 -5.98 22.80 -19.65
CA THR A 559 -7.21 22.27 -20.27
C THR A 559 -6.90 21.43 -21.50
N GLY A 560 -7.59 20.32 -21.67
CA GLY A 560 -7.47 19.43 -22.82
C GLY A 560 -8.79 19.22 -23.55
N PHE A 561 -8.73 18.78 -24.81
CA PHE A 561 -9.90 18.53 -25.65
C PHE A 561 -9.79 17.18 -26.37
N PRO A 562 -10.31 16.09 -25.78
CA PRO A 562 -10.26 14.75 -26.39
C PRO A 562 -10.98 14.64 -27.73
N GLY A 563 -12.01 15.46 -27.97
CA GLY A 563 -12.75 15.47 -29.23
C GLY A 563 -14.24 15.76 -29.06
N SER A 564 -15.05 15.33 -30.02
CA SER A 564 -16.51 15.41 -29.95
C SER A 564 -17.15 14.08 -30.33
N VAL A 565 -18.22 13.70 -29.63
CA VAL A 565 -19.01 12.50 -29.89
C VAL A 565 -20.48 12.90 -29.97
N SER A 566 -21.26 12.23 -30.83
CA SER A 566 -22.72 12.46 -30.94
C SER A 566 -23.42 12.46 -29.57
N LEU A 567 -24.47 13.28 -29.42
CA LEU A 567 -25.23 13.44 -28.18
C LEU A 567 -25.96 12.17 -27.71
N ASN A 568 -26.11 11.18 -28.58
CA ASN A 568 -26.63 9.86 -28.19
C ASN A 568 -25.63 9.07 -27.33
N TRP A 569 -24.38 9.51 -27.21
CA TRP A 569 -23.38 8.93 -26.33
C TRP A 569 -23.22 9.79 -25.08
N VAL A 570 -23.27 9.14 -23.92
CA VAL A 570 -23.03 9.75 -22.61
C VAL A 570 -21.85 9.06 -21.93
N ILE A 571 -20.98 9.85 -21.28
CA ILE A 571 -19.97 9.30 -20.39
C ILE A 571 -20.70 8.86 -19.12
N ARG A 572 -20.48 7.62 -18.69
CA ARG A 572 -21.10 7.03 -17.50
C ARG A 572 -20.11 6.80 -16.36
N GLN A 573 -18.84 6.62 -16.68
CA GLN A 573 -17.79 6.38 -15.68
C GLN A 573 -16.49 6.99 -16.19
N VAL A 574 -15.70 7.46 -15.24
CA VAL A 574 -14.31 7.91 -15.40
C VAL A 574 -13.50 7.11 -14.39
N GLY A 575 -12.53 6.34 -14.84
CA GLY A 575 -11.74 5.44 -13.98
C GLY A 575 -10.72 4.65 -14.79
N ASP A 576 -9.60 4.27 -14.19
CA ASP A 576 -8.51 3.56 -14.87
C ASP A 576 -8.93 2.14 -15.21
N LEU A 577 -9.16 1.82 -16.49
CA LEU A 577 -9.62 0.49 -16.91
C LEU A 577 -8.47 -0.45 -17.28
N ASN A 578 -7.23 0.05 -17.38
CA ASN A 578 -6.10 -0.69 -17.91
C ASN A 578 -4.94 -0.88 -16.91
N GLY A 579 -4.98 -0.19 -15.76
CA GLY A 579 -4.02 -0.24 -14.67
C GLY A 579 -2.75 0.58 -14.93
N ASP A 580 -2.81 1.58 -15.81
CA ASP A 580 -1.68 2.45 -16.13
C ASP A 580 -1.56 3.70 -15.23
N GLY A 581 -2.45 3.80 -14.23
CA GLY A 581 -2.52 4.90 -13.28
C GLY A 581 -3.27 6.11 -13.82
N LYS A 582 -3.99 5.99 -14.94
CA LYS A 582 -4.75 7.09 -15.55
C LYS A 582 -6.18 6.70 -15.83
N ALA A 583 -7.10 7.59 -15.48
CA ALA A 583 -8.52 7.37 -15.66
C ALA A 583 -8.93 7.40 -17.14
N ASP A 584 -9.73 6.42 -17.53
CA ASP A 584 -10.30 6.22 -18.85
C ASP A 584 -11.78 6.64 -18.89
N LEU A 585 -12.37 6.70 -20.08
CA LEU A 585 -13.78 7.09 -20.25
C LEU A 585 -14.65 5.92 -20.73
N VAL A 586 -15.68 5.59 -19.94
CA VAL A 586 -16.73 4.64 -20.34
C VAL A 586 -17.93 5.39 -20.92
N TRP A 587 -18.25 5.08 -22.16
CA TRP A 587 -19.35 5.65 -22.92
C TRP A 587 -20.50 4.65 -23.04
N HIS A 588 -21.74 5.14 -22.92
CA HIS A 588 -22.94 4.38 -23.21
C HIS A 588 -23.81 5.11 -24.23
N ASN A 589 -24.23 4.40 -25.28
CA ASN A 589 -25.14 4.93 -26.28
C ASN A 589 -26.59 4.76 -25.83
N THR A 590 -27.31 5.86 -25.60
CA THR A 590 -28.67 5.85 -25.06
C THR A 590 -29.74 5.42 -26.07
N VAL A 591 -29.37 5.17 -27.34
CA VAL A 591 -30.29 4.72 -28.39
C VAL A 591 -30.02 3.26 -28.77
N SER A 592 -28.75 2.88 -28.93
CA SER A 592 -28.38 1.51 -29.31
C SER A 592 -28.06 0.59 -28.14
N GLY A 593 -27.73 1.15 -26.96
CA GLY A 593 -27.23 0.40 -25.81
C GLY A 593 -25.77 -0.04 -25.95
N THR A 594 -25.06 0.43 -26.99
CA THR A 594 -23.65 0.10 -27.21
C THR A 594 -22.78 0.78 -26.16
N VAL A 595 -21.79 0.05 -25.64
CA VAL A 595 -20.76 0.56 -24.75
C VAL A 595 -19.49 0.78 -25.55
N ALA A 596 -18.82 1.90 -25.31
CA ALA A 596 -17.49 2.17 -25.85
C ALA A 596 -16.55 2.62 -24.73
N ILE A 597 -15.27 2.31 -24.86
CA ILE A 597 -14.22 2.68 -23.92
C ILE A 597 -13.19 3.50 -24.67
N TRP A 598 -12.78 4.63 -24.10
CA TRP A 598 -11.60 5.37 -24.53
C TRP A 598 -10.52 5.19 -23.48
N LEU A 599 -9.42 4.54 -23.84
CA LEU A 599 -8.22 4.56 -23.01
C LEU A 599 -7.54 5.92 -23.19
N MET A 600 -7.14 6.57 -22.11
CA MET A 600 -6.70 7.96 -22.08
C MET A 600 -5.23 8.08 -21.68
N ASN A 601 -4.60 9.18 -22.10
CA ASN A 601 -3.32 9.65 -21.56
C ASN A 601 -3.34 11.18 -21.58
N GLY A 602 -3.70 11.78 -20.46
CA GLY A 602 -4.18 13.15 -20.41
C GLY A 602 -5.42 13.30 -21.30
N ALA A 603 -5.35 14.23 -22.25
CA ALA A 603 -6.46 14.48 -23.18
C ALA A 603 -6.38 13.64 -24.46
N ALA A 604 -5.32 12.85 -24.64
CA ALA A 604 -5.16 12.00 -25.82
C ALA A 604 -5.90 10.68 -25.63
N ILE A 605 -6.62 10.25 -26.67
CA ILE A 605 -7.23 8.92 -26.74
C ILE A 605 -6.16 7.97 -27.29
N THR A 606 -5.68 7.04 -26.47
CA THR A 606 -4.65 6.07 -26.85
C THR A 606 -5.23 4.83 -27.51
N SER A 607 -6.45 4.45 -27.12
CA SER A 607 -7.19 3.32 -27.70
C SER A 607 -8.70 3.51 -27.59
N THR A 608 -9.45 2.83 -28.46
CA THR A 608 -10.91 2.77 -28.38
C THR A 608 -11.38 1.35 -28.59
N GLY A 609 -12.30 0.87 -27.76
CA GLY A 609 -12.96 -0.42 -27.96
C GLY A 609 -14.44 -0.39 -27.66
N TYR A 610 -15.14 -1.43 -28.10
CA TYR A 610 -16.60 -1.58 -28.01
C TYR A 610 -16.92 -2.93 -27.37
N PRO A 611 -16.82 -3.05 -26.04
CA PRO A 611 -16.85 -4.34 -25.36
C PRO A 611 -18.17 -5.09 -25.56
N ALA A 612 -19.31 -4.38 -25.61
CA ALA A 612 -20.62 -5.00 -25.72
C ALA A 612 -21.72 -4.01 -26.15
N THR A 613 -22.90 -4.56 -26.43
CA THR A 613 -24.16 -3.82 -26.53
C THR A 613 -25.18 -4.45 -25.60
N THR A 614 -25.78 -3.66 -24.72
CA THR A 614 -26.79 -4.10 -23.74
C THR A 614 -28.17 -3.61 -24.14
N SER A 615 -29.22 -4.22 -23.61
CA SER A 615 -30.56 -3.65 -23.74
C SER A 615 -30.68 -2.35 -22.94
N LEU A 616 -31.53 -1.42 -23.39
CA LEU A 616 -31.63 -0.07 -22.84
C LEU A 616 -32.15 0.00 -21.39
N ASP A 617 -32.75 -1.09 -20.90
CA ASP A 617 -33.14 -1.24 -19.50
C ASP A 617 -31.95 -1.52 -18.58
N TRP A 618 -30.75 -1.80 -19.10
CA TRP A 618 -29.51 -1.80 -18.33
C TRP A 618 -28.82 -0.44 -18.40
N GLN A 619 -28.50 0.11 -17.23
CA GLN A 619 -27.78 1.38 -17.08
C GLN A 619 -26.53 1.18 -16.21
N ILE A 620 -25.41 1.73 -16.65
CA ILE A 620 -24.21 1.89 -15.81
C ILE A 620 -24.57 2.82 -14.64
N GLN A 621 -24.11 2.49 -13.42
CA GLN A 621 -24.43 3.23 -12.20
C GLN A 621 -23.29 4.12 -11.72
#